data_AF-A0A4Y2NW21-F1
#
_entry.id   AF-A0A4Y2NW21-F1
#
_cell.length_a   1.000
_cell.length_b   1.000
_cell.length_c   1.000
_cell.angle_alpha   90.00
_cell.angle_beta   90.00
_cell.angle_gamma   90.00
#
_symmetry.space_group_name_H-M   'P 1'
#
loop_
_entity.id
_entity.type
_entity.pdbx_description
1 polymer ?
#
loop_
_entity_poly.entity_id
_entity_poly.type
_entity_poly.pdbx_seq_one_letter_code
_entity_poly.pdbx_strand_id
1 'polypeptide(L)'
;MKEIESERAFELEKLRLSQPQQSTTAHGLGVEKPTIEIQKLLPKCKPQEDDIGLFLTLFERQLSFLKVPKENFVTYLKSALQGDISKLIAREPETLSQDYDHIKNMLLKLFKLSAEKFRLFFSQHRKATNST
;
A
#
# COMPACT_ATOMS: atom_id res chain seq x y z
N MET A 1 -50.83 -31.96 -26.19
CA MET A 1 -50.31 -31.21 -25.01
C MET A 1 -48.83 -31.46 -24.75
N LYS A 2 -48.34 -32.72 -24.74
CA LYS A 2 -46.92 -33.03 -24.46
C LYS A 2 -45.89 -32.49 -25.48
N GLU A 3 -46.28 -32.33 -26.74
CA GLU A 3 -45.37 -31.92 -27.82
C GLU A 3 -45.01 -30.42 -27.76
N ILE A 4 -45.97 -29.60 -27.35
CA ILE A 4 -45.77 -28.14 -27.17
C ILE A 4 -44.83 -27.87 -26.00
N GLU A 5 -44.84 -28.71 -24.96
CA GLU A 5 -43.94 -28.60 -23.82
C GLU A 5 -42.51 -28.99 -24.20
N SER A 6 -42.35 -30.01 -25.03
CA SER A 6 -41.05 -30.43 -25.57
C SER A 6 -40.41 -29.34 -26.43
N GLU A 7 -41.22 -28.71 -27.30
CA GLU A 7 -40.74 -27.67 -28.20
C GLU A 7 -40.35 -26.39 -27.43
N ARG A 8 -41.11 -26.04 -26.39
CA ARG A 8 -40.76 -24.93 -25.48
C ARG A 8 -39.49 -25.20 -24.68
N ALA A 9 -39.26 -26.43 -24.24
CA ALA A 9 -38.03 -26.80 -23.53
C ALA A 9 -36.81 -26.71 -24.45
N PHE A 10 -36.95 -27.14 -25.70
CA PHE A 10 -35.89 -27.07 -26.70
C PHE A 10 -35.51 -25.63 -27.06
N GLU A 11 -36.50 -24.74 -27.25
CA GLU A 11 -36.25 -23.32 -27.49
C GLU A 11 -35.57 -22.64 -26.29
N LEU A 12 -35.90 -23.04 -25.05
CA LEU A 12 -35.22 -22.55 -23.84
C LEU A 12 -33.75 -22.97 -23.79
N GLU A 13 -33.46 -24.23 -24.13
CA GLU A 13 -32.10 -24.79 -24.16
C GLU A 13 -31.23 -24.08 -25.22
N LYS A 14 -31.82 -23.80 -26.39
CA LYS A 14 -31.15 -23.09 -27.48
C LYS A 14 -30.82 -21.64 -27.10
N LEU A 15 -31.71 -20.96 -26.36
CA LEU A 15 -31.46 -19.62 -25.83
C LEU A 15 -30.36 -19.62 -24.76
N ARG A 16 -30.29 -20.67 -23.93
CA ARG A 16 -29.21 -20.85 -22.94
C ARG A 16 -27.84 -21.02 -23.58
N LEU A 17 -27.75 -21.76 -24.68
CA LEU A 17 -26.50 -21.96 -25.43
C LEU A 17 -26.06 -20.74 -26.24
N SER A 18 -27.02 -19.94 -26.73
CA SER A 18 -26.74 -18.74 -27.53
C SER A 18 -26.50 -17.48 -26.69
N GLN A 19 -26.74 -17.53 -25.37
CA GLN A 19 -26.15 -16.57 -24.45
C GLN A 19 -24.63 -16.80 -24.39
N PRO A 20 -23.81 -15.76 -24.60
CA PRO A 20 -22.37 -15.88 -24.42
C PRO A 20 -22.10 -16.39 -23.00
N GLN A 21 -21.39 -17.52 -22.88
CA GLN A 21 -20.91 -18.01 -21.60
C GLN A 21 -19.99 -16.94 -21.01
N GLN A 22 -20.54 -16.12 -20.12
CA GLN A 22 -19.74 -15.30 -19.23
C GLN A 22 -19.00 -16.27 -18.32
N SER A 23 -17.75 -16.55 -18.68
CA SER A 23 -16.75 -17.09 -17.78
C SER A 23 -16.73 -16.21 -16.53
N THR A 24 -17.23 -16.76 -15.43
CA THR A 24 -16.98 -16.36 -14.04
C THR A 24 -16.42 -14.96 -13.84
N THR A 25 -17.29 -13.95 -13.86
CA THR A 25 -17.14 -12.84 -12.93
C THR A 25 -18.49 -12.63 -12.28
N ALA A 26 -18.53 -12.75 -10.97
CA ALA A 26 -19.71 -12.50 -10.17
C ALA A 26 -20.06 -11.01 -10.22
N HIS A 27 -20.63 -10.54 -11.33
CA HIS A 27 -21.43 -9.31 -11.33
C HIS A 27 -22.81 -9.66 -10.76
N GLY A 28 -22.83 -9.90 -9.45
CA GLY A 28 -24.02 -9.63 -8.68
C GLY A 28 -24.38 -8.16 -8.83
N LEU A 29 -25.64 -7.83 -8.56
CA LEU A 29 -26.11 -6.47 -8.28
C LEU A 29 -25.37 -5.94 -7.04
N GLY A 30 -24.09 -5.66 -7.20
CA GLY A 30 -23.24 -5.07 -6.21
C GLY A 30 -23.36 -3.58 -6.40
N VAL A 31 -23.76 -2.89 -5.34
CA VAL A 31 -23.11 -1.60 -5.07
C VAL A 31 -21.62 -1.87 -5.29
N GLU A 32 -21.05 -1.41 -6.41
CA GLU A 32 -19.61 -1.45 -6.61
C GLU A 32 -19.06 -0.68 -5.43
N LYS A 33 -18.61 -1.42 -4.40
CA LYS A 33 -17.79 -0.84 -3.35
C LYS A 33 -16.65 -0.21 -4.14
N PRO A 34 -16.47 1.12 -4.10
CA PRO A 34 -15.39 1.72 -4.84
C PRO A 34 -14.12 0.99 -4.43
N THR A 35 -13.52 0.28 -5.38
CA THR A 35 -12.29 -0.47 -5.18
C THR A 35 -11.20 0.58 -5.11
N ILE A 36 -11.15 1.32 -4.00
CA ILE A 36 -10.17 2.37 -3.85
C ILE A 36 -8.83 1.68 -3.77
N GLU A 37 -8.00 1.86 -4.80
CA GLU A 37 -6.64 1.35 -4.80
C GLU A 37 -5.91 1.94 -3.59
N ILE A 38 -5.55 1.08 -2.64
CA ILE A 38 -4.88 1.47 -1.40
C ILE A 38 -3.67 2.35 -1.70
N GLN A 39 -2.95 2.07 -2.79
CA GLN A 39 -1.79 2.84 -3.24
C GLN A 39 -2.09 4.32 -3.56
N LYS A 40 -3.32 4.65 -3.97
CA LYS A 40 -3.79 6.02 -4.22
C LYS A 40 -4.15 6.76 -2.93
N LEU A 41 -4.48 6.03 -1.87
CA LEU A 41 -4.79 6.58 -0.54
C LEU A 41 -3.57 6.71 0.36
N LEU A 42 -2.50 5.99 0.05
CA LEU A 42 -1.28 6.04 0.85
C LEU A 42 -0.57 7.39 0.66
N PRO A 43 -0.22 8.08 1.76
CA PRO A 43 0.60 9.27 1.66
C PRO A 43 1.91 8.92 0.95
N LYS A 44 2.42 9.83 0.13
CA LYS A 44 3.77 9.72 -0.43
C LYS A 44 4.72 10.45 0.51
N CYS A 45 5.87 9.85 0.77
CA CYS A 45 6.90 10.45 1.61
C CYS A 45 8.24 10.43 0.90
N LYS A 46 8.95 11.56 1.00
CA LYS A 46 10.36 11.77 0.70
C LYS A 46 11.14 11.74 2.01
N PRO A 47 11.77 10.61 2.36
CA PRO A 47 12.37 10.43 3.68
C PRO A 47 13.48 11.42 4.05
N GLN A 48 14.07 12.09 3.05
CA GLN A 48 15.14 13.07 3.24
C GLN A 48 14.61 14.47 3.61
N GLU A 49 13.36 14.77 3.25
CA GLU A 49 12.72 16.08 3.41
C GLU A 49 11.61 16.03 4.48
N ASP A 50 10.89 14.90 4.56
CA ASP A 50 9.70 14.75 5.38
C ASP A 50 10.01 14.11 6.75
N ASP A 51 9.13 14.39 7.73
CA ASP A 51 9.15 13.71 9.02
C ASP A 51 8.68 12.25 8.87
N ILE A 52 9.63 11.33 8.90
CA ILE A 52 9.36 9.89 8.77
C ILE A 52 8.41 9.37 9.87
N GLY A 53 8.48 9.92 11.08
CA GLY A 53 7.67 9.47 12.21
C GLY A 53 6.20 9.85 12.04
N LEU A 54 5.96 11.07 11.56
CA LEU A 54 4.62 11.52 11.21
C LEU A 54 4.06 10.72 10.03
N PHE A 55 4.86 10.48 9.00
CA PHE A 55 4.47 9.63 7.86
C PHE A 55 4.06 8.23 8.30
N LEU A 56 4.88 7.55 9.12
CA LEU A 56 4.60 6.20 9.59
C LEU A 56 3.30 6.14 10.40
N THR A 57 3.04 7.16 11.23
CA THR A 57 1.79 7.26 12.00
C THR A 57 0.56 7.38 11.10
N LEU A 58 0.64 8.22 10.06
CA LEU A 58 -0.45 8.38 9.09
C LEU A 58 -0.67 7.10 8.27
N PHE A 59 0.42 6.47 7.84
CA PHE A 59 0.42 5.21 7.11
C PHE A 59 -0.26 4.09 7.91
N GLU A 60 0.11 3.91 9.18
CA GLU A 60 -0.50 2.92 10.07
C GLU A 60 -1.99 3.14 10.25
N ARG A 61 -2.41 4.41 10.43
CA ARG A 61 -3.82 4.77 10.56
C ARG A 61 -4.60 4.44 9.29
N GLN A 62 -4.03 4.70 8.12
CA GLN A 62 -4.67 4.41 6.83
C GLN A 62 -4.83 2.90 6.62
N LEU A 63 -3.79 2.12 6.90
CA LEU A 63 -3.86 0.65 6.78
C LEU A 63 -4.80 0.02 7.82
N SER A 64 -4.82 0.56 9.04
CA SER A 64 -5.75 0.13 10.09
C SER A 64 -7.19 0.43 9.70
N PHE A 65 -7.46 1.61 9.13
CA PHE A 65 -8.78 1.98 8.62
C PHE A 65 -9.26 1.03 7.53
N LEU A 66 -8.34 0.60 6.66
CA LEU A 66 -8.59 -0.36 5.59
C LEU A 66 -8.55 -1.82 6.05
N LYS A 67 -8.32 -2.08 7.35
CA LYS A 67 -8.20 -3.42 7.95
C LYS A 67 -7.17 -4.31 7.25
N VAL A 68 -6.07 -3.70 6.81
CA VAL A 68 -4.98 -4.43 6.16
C VAL A 68 -4.27 -5.32 7.21
N PRO A 69 -3.98 -6.59 6.89
CA PRO A 69 -3.19 -7.44 7.77
C PRO A 69 -1.76 -6.93 7.95
N LYS A 70 -1.19 -7.05 9.15
CA LYS A 70 0.12 -6.46 9.49
C LYS A 70 1.25 -7.04 8.65
N GLU A 71 1.15 -8.31 8.26
CA GLU A 71 2.06 -9.00 7.35
C GLU A 71 2.21 -8.31 5.99
N ASN A 72 1.20 -7.55 5.56
CA ASN A 72 1.22 -6.83 4.29
C ASN A 72 1.75 -5.40 4.43
N PHE A 73 1.98 -4.90 5.65
CA PHE A 73 2.36 -3.51 5.87
C PHE A 73 3.67 -3.16 5.16
N VAL A 74 4.67 -4.05 5.21
CA VAL A 74 5.95 -3.84 4.54
C VAL A 74 5.77 -3.72 3.02
N THR A 75 4.91 -4.54 2.42
CA THR A 75 4.61 -4.49 0.99
C THR A 75 4.03 -3.14 0.60
N TYR A 76 3.06 -2.62 1.36
CA TYR A 76 2.49 -1.30 1.14
C TYR A 76 3.48 -0.17 1.43
N LEU A 77 4.33 -0.33 2.44
CA LEU A 77 5.35 0.64 2.83
C LEU A 77 6.35 0.86 1.69
N LYS A 78 6.79 -0.22 1.04
CA LYS A 78 7.66 -0.17 -0.16
C LYS A 78 7.04 0.64 -1.31
N SER A 79 5.70 0.65 -1.43
CA SER A 79 4.97 1.41 -2.47
C SER A 79 4.70 2.87 -2.10
N ALA A 80 4.72 3.20 -0.80
CA ALA A 80 4.42 4.53 -0.29
C ALA A 80 5.68 5.42 -0.21
N LEU A 81 6.84 4.81 0.03
CA LEU A 81 8.12 5.51 0.17
C LEU A 81 8.77 5.77 -1.19
N GLN A 82 9.14 7.02 -1.46
CA GLN A 82 9.95 7.37 -2.63
C GLN A 82 11.44 7.24 -2.28
N GLY A 83 12.22 6.49 -3.08
CA GLY A 83 13.69 6.46 -2.99
C GLY A 83 14.33 5.14 -2.51
N ASP A 84 15.57 5.23 -2.02
CA ASP A 84 16.50 4.11 -1.73
C ASP A 84 16.12 3.22 -0.54
N ILE A 85 14.95 3.40 0.08
CA ILE A 85 14.54 2.59 1.24
C ILE A 85 14.37 1.12 0.88
N SER A 86 13.94 0.79 -0.34
CA SER A 86 13.91 -0.60 -0.81
C SER A 86 15.30 -1.25 -0.75
N LYS A 87 16.38 -0.48 -0.98
CA LYS A 87 17.76 -0.97 -0.83
C LYS A 87 18.15 -1.15 0.65
N LEU A 88 17.61 -0.33 1.55
CA LEU A 88 17.83 -0.50 2.99
C LEU A 88 17.13 -1.77 3.50
N ILE A 89 15.87 -1.98 3.11
CA ILE A 89 15.11 -3.18 3.46
C ILE A 89 15.78 -4.45 2.88
N ALA A 90 16.32 -4.38 1.66
CA ALA A 90 17.03 -5.49 1.03
C ALA A 90 18.34 -5.88 1.72
N ARG A 91 18.88 -5.05 2.62
CA ARG A 91 20.06 -5.38 3.44
C ARG A 91 19.71 -6.15 4.70
N GLU A 92 18.44 -6.14 5.10
CA GLU A 92 17.95 -6.92 6.23
C GLU A 92 17.76 -8.38 5.81
N PRO A 93 17.98 -9.35 6.72
CA PRO A 93 17.71 -10.76 6.45
C PRO A 93 16.22 -10.97 6.17
N GLU A 94 15.87 -11.99 5.38
CA GLU A 94 14.51 -12.21 4.88
C GLU A 94 13.44 -12.19 6.00
N THR A 95 13.75 -12.82 7.14
CA THR A 95 12.90 -12.87 8.33
C THR A 95 12.58 -11.49 8.91
N LEU A 96 13.55 -10.57 8.92
CA LEU A 96 13.39 -9.22 9.45
C LEU A 96 12.91 -8.23 8.38
N SER A 97 13.16 -8.54 7.11
CA SER A 97 12.78 -7.70 5.97
C SER A 97 11.27 -7.58 5.79
N GLN A 98 10.48 -8.51 6.35
CA GLN A 98 9.02 -8.54 6.35
C GLN A 98 8.42 -8.16 7.72
N ASP A 99 9.24 -8.02 8.76
CA ASP A 99 8.80 -7.57 10.08
C ASP A 99 8.65 -6.05 10.07
N TYR A 100 7.40 -5.59 10.05
CA TYR A 100 7.09 -4.17 10.06
C TYR A 100 7.63 -3.43 11.29
N ASP A 101 7.62 -4.03 12.48
CA ASP A 101 8.08 -3.34 13.69
C ASP A 101 9.60 -3.13 13.65
N HIS A 102 10.34 -4.12 13.16
CA HIS A 102 11.77 -4.00 12.90
C HIS A 102 12.07 -2.89 11.88
N ILE A 103 11.41 -2.92 10.72
CA ILE A 103 11.60 -1.92 9.67
C ILE A 103 11.22 -0.51 10.17
N LYS A 104 10.12 -0.36 10.91
CA LYS A 104 9.69 0.90 11.52
C LYS A 104 10.78 1.46 12.44
N ASN A 105 11.31 0.64 13.34
CA ASN A 105 12.36 1.06 14.27
C ASN A 105 13.67 1.44 13.55
N MET A 106 14.06 0.66 12.54
CA MET A 106 15.21 0.95 11.70
C MET A 106 15.06 2.31 11.00
N LEU A 107 13.91 2.56 10.36
CA LEU A 107 13.63 3.83 9.68
C LEU A 107 13.68 5.01 10.64
N LEU A 108 12.99 4.90 11.79
CA LEU A 108 12.99 5.96 12.81
C LEU A 108 14.41 6.30 13.28
N LYS A 109 15.26 5.29 13.50
CA LYS A 109 16.64 5.49 13.94
C LYS A 109 17.48 6.16 12.86
N LEU A 110 17.43 5.65 11.62
CA LEU A 110 18.25 6.17 10.51
C LEU A 110 17.92 7.63 10.19
N PHE A 111 16.63 7.95 10.09
CA PHE A 111 16.21 9.31 9.72
C PHE A 111 16.31 10.30 10.87
N LYS A 112 16.14 9.88 12.14
CA LYS A 112 16.47 10.75 13.30
C LYS A 112 17.94 11.12 13.33
N LEU A 113 18.84 10.14 13.13
CA LEU A 113 20.28 10.40 13.07
C LEU A 113 20.63 11.32 11.88
N SER A 114 19.96 11.14 10.74
CA SER A 114 20.11 12.03 9.58
C SER A 114 19.71 13.46 9.94
N ALA A 115 18.50 13.67 10.46
CA ALA A 115 17.99 14.99 10.86
C ALA A 115 18.89 15.65 11.92
N GLU A 116 19.37 14.89 12.89
CA GLU A 116 20.31 15.37 13.91
C GLU A 116 21.64 15.83 13.30
N LYS A 117 22.16 15.09 12.31
CA LYS A 117 23.37 15.48 11.57
C LYS A 117 23.16 16.79 10.81
N PHE A 118 22.00 16.98 10.18
CA PHE A 118 21.65 18.26 9.54
C PHE A 118 21.55 19.42 10.54
N ARG A 119 20.88 19.22 11.68
CA ARG A 119 20.84 20.23 12.76
C ARG A 119 22.25 20.62 13.20
N LEU A 120 23.15 19.64 13.34
CA LEU A 120 24.53 19.89 13.75
C LEU A 120 25.30 20.71 12.71
N PHE A 121 25.16 20.41 11.41
CA PHE A 121 25.75 21.21 10.34
C PHE A 121 25.25 22.67 10.38
N PHE A 122 23.93 22.88 10.48
CA PHE A 122 23.36 24.23 10.59
C PHE A 122 23.83 24.98 11.84
N SER A 123 24.01 24.28 12.96
CA SER A 123 24.49 24.88 14.21
C SER A 123 25.94 25.36 14.10
N GLN A 124 26.79 24.62 13.37
CA GLN A 124 28.18 25.02 13.13
C GLN A 124 28.26 26.25 12.22
N HIS A 125 27.44 26.31 11.17
CA HIS A 125 27.41 27.48 10.28
C HIS A 125 27.02 28.78 10.99
N ARG A 126 26.10 28.74 11.96
CA ARG A 126 25.72 29.93 12.75
C ARG A 126 26.80 30.39 13.74
N LYS A 127 27.69 29.50 14.19
CA LYS A 127 28.79 29.85 15.10
C LYS A 127 29.97 30.49 14.36
N ALA A 128 30.19 30.11 13.09
CA ALA A 128 31.24 30.69 12.25
C ALA A 128 30.96 32.15 11.84
N THR A 129 29.69 32.57 11.79
CA THR A 129 29.31 33.93 11.35
C THR A 129 29.33 34.99 12.46
N ASN A 130 29.40 34.58 13.73
CA ASN A 130 29.34 35.49 14.88
C ASN A 130 30.71 35.75 15.54
N SER A 131 31.80 35.42 14.85
CA SER A 131 33.17 35.52 15.39
C SER A 131 34.03 36.58 14.70
N THR A 132 33.40 37.60 14.09
CA THR A 132 34.06 38.77 13.51
C THR A 132 33.43 40.03 14.07
#